data_AF-A0A0J1D9A1-F1
#
_entry.id   AF-A0A0J1D9A1-F1
#
_cell.length_a   1.000
_cell.length_b   1.000
_cell.length_c   1.000
_cell.angle_alpha   90.00
_cell.angle_beta   90.00
_cell.angle_gamma   90.00
#
_symmetry.space_group_name_H-M   'P 1'
#
loop_
_entity.id
_entity.type
_entity.pdbx_description
1 polymer ?
#
loop_
_entity_poly.entity_id
_entity_poly.type
_entity_poly.pdbx_seq_one_letter_code
_entity_poly.pdbx_strand_id
1 'polypeptide(L)'
;MKSALQTRKPIDALTSEDLDACTIWEFAMDEEGDDGQDETSVRPLDRSTIPGDASSLSVAADFVTADGTQFVGIVGLSTDEGLEIACASLFAGGTHVYAVHGEKTPLRYKTSAASELGKAPSEIYPMRFTLRALLEGEAAPRSGIFN
;
A
#
# COMPACT_ATOMS: atom_id res chain seq x y z
N MET A 1 -1.62 -4.69 27.68
CA MET A 1 -1.04 -4.42 26.36
C MET A 1 -2.17 -3.94 25.47
N LYS A 2 -2.10 -2.72 24.95
CA LYS A 2 -3.14 -2.14 24.08
C LYS A 2 -2.99 -2.80 22.71
N SER A 3 -4.00 -3.52 22.23
CA SER A 3 -3.92 -4.19 20.92
C SER A 3 -3.63 -3.17 19.82
N ALA A 4 -2.59 -3.41 19.02
CA ALA A 4 -2.24 -2.59 17.86
C ALA A 4 -3.41 -2.44 16.87
N LEU A 5 -4.35 -3.40 16.87
CA LEU A 5 -5.56 -3.47 16.05
C LEU A 5 -6.61 -2.35 16.30
N GLN A 6 -6.43 -1.44 17.25
CA GLN A 6 -7.43 -0.39 17.54
C GLN A 6 -6.96 1.05 17.24
N THR A 7 -5.76 1.24 16.71
CA THR A 7 -5.19 2.59 16.60
C THR A 7 -5.31 3.09 15.16
N ARG A 8 -6.29 3.97 14.94
CA ARG A 8 -6.35 4.82 13.75
C ARG A 8 -5.07 5.63 13.64
N LYS A 9 -4.62 5.86 12.42
CA LYS A 9 -3.50 6.76 12.16
C LYS A 9 -3.56 7.31 10.74
N PRO A 10 -2.89 8.43 10.46
CA PRO A 10 -2.64 8.87 9.11
C PRO A 10 -1.93 7.79 8.29
N ILE A 11 -2.28 7.65 7.01
CA ILE A 11 -1.71 6.64 6.12
C ILE A 11 -0.18 6.74 5.99
N ASP A 12 0.37 7.96 6.02
CA ASP A 12 1.81 8.24 5.96
C ASP A 12 2.55 7.90 7.27
N ALA A 13 1.80 7.67 8.36
CA ALA A 13 2.32 7.19 9.63
C ALA A 13 2.29 5.66 9.77
N LEU A 14 1.79 4.92 8.76
CA LEU A 14 1.89 3.45 8.75
C LEU A 14 3.35 3.00 8.64
N THR A 15 3.69 1.99 9.42
CA THR A 15 5.02 1.38 9.46
C THR A 15 4.96 -0.08 9.00
N SER A 16 6.12 -0.69 8.74
CA SER A 16 6.17 -2.13 8.43
C SER A 16 5.64 -2.98 9.59
N GLU A 17 5.86 -2.56 10.84
CA GLU A 17 5.33 -3.27 12.02
C GLU A 17 3.79 -3.24 12.06
N ASP A 18 3.19 -2.14 11.62
CA ASP A 18 1.73 -2.05 11.48
C ASP A 18 1.21 -3.01 10.42
N LEU A 19 1.92 -3.14 9.30
CA LEU A 19 1.56 -4.07 8.22
C LEU A 19 1.76 -5.54 8.59
N ASP A 20 2.75 -5.83 9.44
CA ASP A 20 2.95 -7.17 10.01
C ASP A 20 1.86 -7.51 11.04
N ALA A 21 1.36 -6.51 11.78
CA ALA A 21 0.26 -6.68 12.72
C ALA A 21 -1.12 -6.78 12.03
N CYS A 22 -1.31 -6.04 10.93
CA CYS A 22 -2.53 -6.03 10.13
C CYS A 22 -2.21 -5.73 8.66
N THR A 23 -2.58 -6.64 7.76
CA THR A 23 -2.23 -6.55 6.34
C THR A 23 -3.18 -5.69 5.51
N ILE A 24 -4.36 -5.34 6.05
CA ILE A 24 -5.40 -4.61 5.31
C ILE A 24 -5.84 -3.41 6.15
N TRP A 25 -5.78 -2.24 5.54
CA TRP A 25 -6.22 -0.98 6.11
C TRP A 25 -7.23 -0.34 5.18
N GLU A 26 -8.22 0.35 5.73
CA GLU A 26 -9.22 1.10 4.96
C GLU A 26 -9.20 2.57 5.37
N PHE A 27 -9.48 3.46 4.42
CA PHE A 27 -9.70 4.87 4.75
C PHE A 27 -10.97 5.02 5.59
N ALA A 28 -10.86 5.75 6.71
CA ALA A 28 -11.96 6.04 7.63
C ALA A 28 -12.79 7.23 7.12
N MET A 29 -13.26 7.18 5.87
CA MET A 29 -14.00 8.26 5.20
C MET A 29 -15.30 8.64 5.93
N ASP A 30 -15.91 7.67 6.63
CA ASP A 30 -17.11 7.87 7.44
C ASP A 30 -16.89 8.69 8.71
N GLU A 31 -15.63 8.97 9.04
CA GLU A 31 -15.20 9.68 10.25
C GLU A 31 -14.51 11.02 9.93
N GLU A 32 -14.61 11.47 8.67
CA GLU A 32 -14.10 12.77 8.23
C GLU A 32 -14.76 13.91 9.02
N GLY A 33 -13.96 14.64 9.82
CA GLY A 33 -14.43 15.73 10.68
C GLY A 33 -14.46 15.44 12.18
N ASP A 34 -14.13 14.22 12.61
CA ASP A 34 -13.89 13.90 14.03
C ASP A 34 -12.58 14.54 14.54
N ASP A 35 -12.54 14.96 15.81
CA ASP A 35 -11.36 15.59 16.42
C ASP A 35 -10.11 14.70 16.30
N GLY A 36 -9.14 15.16 15.50
CA GLY A 36 -7.87 14.47 15.26
C GLY A 36 -7.86 13.50 14.07
N GLN A 37 -8.92 13.47 13.27
CA GLN A 37 -9.01 12.71 12.01
C GLN A 37 -9.08 13.67 10.81
N ASP A 38 -8.47 13.27 9.71
CA ASP A 38 -8.52 13.96 8.42
C ASP A 38 -8.73 12.97 7.26
N GLU A 39 -8.78 13.45 6.03
CA GLU A 39 -8.95 12.67 4.80
C GLU A 39 -7.87 11.57 4.61
N THR A 40 -6.81 11.56 5.41
CA THR A 40 -5.71 10.59 5.35
C THR A 40 -5.79 9.50 6.41
N SER A 41 -6.80 9.56 7.29
CA SER A 41 -6.95 8.64 8.41
C SER A 41 -7.36 7.24 7.93
N VAL A 42 -6.60 6.23 8.36
CA VAL A 42 -6.86 4.82 8.07
C VAL A 42 -7.08 4.02 9.35
N ARG A 43 -7.86 2.95 9.24
CA ARG A 43 -8.10 1.98 10.32
C ARG A 43 -7.79 0.56 9.86
N PRO A 44 -7.30 -0.31 10.75
CA PRO A 44 -7.02 -1.69 10.41
C PRO A 44 -8.34 -2.43 10.19
N LEU A 45 -8.39 -3.25 9.16
CA LEU A 45 -9.49 -4.15 8.90
C LEU A 45 -9.18 -5.49 9.55
N ASP A 46 -9.96 -5.91 10.55
CA ASP A 46 -9.79 -7.21 11.23
C ASP A 46 -10.30 -8.35 10.36
N ARG A 47 -9.64 -8.55 9.21
CA ARG A 47 -9.90 -9.59 8.23
C ARG A 47 -8.58 -10.13 7.68
N SER A 48 -8.54 -11.43 7.43
CA SER A 48 -7.39 -12.09 6.79
C SER A 48 -7.43 -12.04 5.25
N THR A 49 -8.55 -11.60 4.67
CA THR A 49 -8.80 -11.56 3.24
C THR A 49 -9.39 -10.22 2.82
N ILE A 50 -8.96 -9.74 1.64
CA ILE A 50 -9.46 -8.53 1.00
C ILE A 50 -10.91 -8.81 0.55
N PRO A 51 -11.90 -8.05 1.05
CA PRO A 51 -13.30 -8.23 0.66
C PRO A 51 -13.51 -8.02 -0.84
N GLY A 52 -14.48 -8.71 -1.44
CA GLY A 52 -14.83 -8.55 -2.86
C GLY A 52 -15.67 -7.31 -3.19
N ASP A 53 -16.00 -6.47 -2.21
CA ASP A 53 -16.94 -5.35 -2.31
C ASP A 53 -16.45 -4.11 -1.55
N ALA A 54 -15.14 -3.90 -1.48
CA ALA A 54 -14.51 -2.82 -0.72
C ALA A 54 -13.80 -1.82 -1.64
N SER A 55 -13.71 -0.56 -1.21
CA SER A 55 -12.99 0.49 -1.93
C SER A 55 -12.00 1.18 -1.01
N SER A 56 -11.01 1.86 -1.59
CA SER A 56 -10.03 2.65 -0.84
C SER A 56 -9.30 1.82 0.23
N LEU A 57 -8.79 0.65 -0.16
CA LEU A 57 -7.97 -0.19 0.70
C LEU A 57 -6.49 0.12 0.51
N SER A 58 -5.74 0.10 1.61
CA SER A 58 -4.28 0.05 1.64
C SER A 58 -3.85 -1.33 2.12
N VAL A 59 -3.33 -2.14 1.19
CA VAL A 59 -2.98 -3.54 1.46
C VAL A 59 -1.47 -3.70 1.48
N ALA A 60 -0.96 -4.36 2.52
CA ALA A 60 0.44 -4.70 2.65
C ALA A 60 0.92 -5.54 1.46
N ALA A 61 2.10 -5.22 0.94
CA ALA A 61 2.70 -5.91 -0.20
C ALA A 61 4.23 -5.99 -0.08
N ASP A 62 4.76 -7.04 -0.68
CA ASP A 62 6.20 -7.21 -0.92
C ASP A 62 6.54 -6.73 -2.32
N PHE A 63 7.61 -5.96 -2.43
CA PHE A 63 8.10 -5.38 -3.69
C PHE A 63 9.50 -5.84 -3.98
N VAL A 64 9.78 -6.05 -5.28
CA VAL A 64 11.11 -6.34 -5.79
C VAL A 64 11.40 -5.40 -6.96
N THR A 65 12.37 -4.51 -6.80
CA THR A 65 12.82 -3.59 -7.84
C THR A 65 13.61 -4.29 -8.94
N ALA A 66 13.83 -3.62 -10.07
CA ALA A 66 14.56 -4.17 -11.21
C ALA A 66 15.99 -4.62 -10.88
N ASP A 67 16.65 -3.94 -9.94
CA ASP A 67 17.98 -4.31 -9.43
C ASP A 67 17.96 -5.42 -8.37
N GLY A 68 16.78 -5.93 -8.00
CA GLY A 68 16.59 -6.99 -7.02
C GLY A 68 16.47 -6.52 -5.57
N THR A 69 16.50 -5.21 -5.30
CA THR A 69 16.24 -4.67 -3.95
C THR A 69 14.80 -5.01 -3.51
N GLN A 70 14.64 -5.42 -2.26
CA GLN A 70 13.33 -5.76 -1.70
C GLN A 70 12.82 -4.65 -0.79
N PHE A 71 11.52 -4.40 -0.86
CA PHE A 71 10.83 -3.46 0.01
C PHE A 71 9.53 -4.07 0.51
N VAL A 72 9.11 -3.65 1.70
CA VAL A 72 7.72 -3.77 2.15
C VAL A 72 7.03 -2.46 1.85
N GLY A 73 5.73 -2.47 1.60
CA GLY A 73 4.96 -1.26 1.47
C GLY A 73 3.48 -1.54 1.35
N ILE A 74 2.75 -0.59 0.77
CA ILE A 74 1.32 -0.70 0.56
C ILE A 74 0.97 -0.56 -0.92
N VAL A 75 -0.04 -1.31 -1.34
CA VAL A 75 -0.75 -1.11 -2.61
C VAL A 75 -2.13 -0.57 -2.29
N GLY A 76 -2.45 0.59 -2.86
CA GLY A 76 -3.79 1.17 -2.81
C GLY A 76 -4.67 0.51 -3.87
N LEU A 77 -5.79 -0.08 -3.46
CA LEU A 77 -6.68 -0.83 -4.35
C LEU A 77 -8.16 -0.75 -3.96
N SER A 78 -9.02 -1.08 -4.91
CA SER A 78 -10.47 -1.28 -4.74
C SER A 78 -10.88 -2.61 -5.38
N THR A 79 -12.00 -3.18 -4.92
CA THR A 79 -12.57 -4.45 -5.38
C THR A 79 -14.06 -4.38 -5.72
N ASP A 80 -14.73 -3.26 -5.43
CA ASP A 80 -16.16 -3.01 -5.64
C ASP A 80 -16.62 -3.12 -7.11
N GLU A 81 -15.79 -2.72 -8.07
CA GLU A 81 -16.02 -2.91 -9.51
C GLU A 81 -15.04 -3.90 -10.16
N GLY A 82 -14.50 -4.82 -9.35
CA GLY A 82 -13.37 -5.67 -9.70
C GLY A 82 -12.04 -5.08 -9.19
N LEU A 83 -10.95 -5.84 -9.34
CA LEU A 83 -9.66 -5.42 -8.79
C LEU A 83 -9.07 -4.24 -9.58
N GLU A 84 -9.07 -3.07 -8.96
CA GLU A 84 -8.40 -1.87 -9.44
C GLU A 84 -7.20 -1.53 -8.54
N ILE A 85 -6.03 -1.30 -9.14
CA ILE A 85 -4.84 -0.84 -8.43
C ILE A 85 -4.63 0.63 -8.72
N ALA A 86 -4.73 1.46 -7.69
CA ALA A 86 -4.66 2.91 -7.80
C ALA A 86 -3.26 3.47 -7.54
N CYS A 87 -2.51 2.92 -6.57
CA CYS A 87 -1.20 3.45 -6.20
C CYS A 87 -0.34 2.42 -5.46
N ALA A 88 0.93 2.75 -5.24
CA ALA A 88 1.81 1.99 -4.36
C ALA A 88 2.85 2.91 -3.70
N SER A 89 3.12 2.66 -2.42
CA SER A 89 4.23 3.26 -1.69
C SER A 89 5.16 2.18 -1.13
N LEU A 90 6.45 2.48 -1.10
CA LEU A 90 7.51 1.64 -0.55
C LEU A 90 7.95 2.20 0.79
N PHE A 91 8.23 1.34 1.77
CA PHE A 91 8.79 1.77 3.05
C PHE A 91 10.31 1.67 2.96
N ALA A 92 10.96 2.84 2.93
CA ALA A 92 12.41 2.95 2.85
C ALA A 92 12.89 3.90 3.95
N GLY A 93 13.79 3.43 4.82
CA GLY A 93 14.38 4.27 5.87
C GLY A 93 13.38 4.88 6.87
N GLY A 94 12.21 4.26 7.06
CA GLY A 94 11.14 4.77 7.92
C GLY A 94 10.22 5.81 7.26
N THR A 95 10.35 6.04 5.96
CA THR A 95 9.48 6.94 5.19
C THR A 95 8.74 6.20 4.08
N HIS A 96 7.58 6.74 3.70
CA HIS A 96 6.85 6.32 2.51
C HIS A 96 7.45 6.96 1.28
N VAL A 97 7.83 6.13 0.30
CA VAL A 97 8.23 6.57 -1.04
C VAL A 97 7.13 6.20 -2.02
N TYR A 98 6.44 7.20 -2.56
CA TYR A 98 5.33 6.99 -3.50
C TYR A 98 5.84 6.62 -4.90
N ALA A 99 5.92 5.32 -5.18
CA ALA A 99 6.49 4.78 -6.40
C ALA A 99 5.49 4.64 -7.55
N VAL A 100 4.18 4.60 -7.28
CA VAL A 100 3.16 4.39 -8.33
C VAL A 100 1.97 5.31 -8.11
N HIS A 101 1.54 5.97 -9.19
CA HIS A 101 0.35 6.82 -9.26
C HIS A 101 -0.48 6.42 -10.49
N GLY A 102 -1.52 5.64 -10.26
CA GLY A 102 -2.41 5.08 -11.27
C GLY A 102 -1.74 4.04 -12.17
N GLU A 103 -2.53 3.52 -13.12
CA GLU A 103 -2.11 2.54 -14.12
C GLU A 103 -0.88 2.99 -14.94
N LYS A 104 -0.78 4.30 -15.20
CA LYS A 104 0.31 4.92 -15.97
C LYS A 104 1.01 5.98 -15.15
N THR A 105 1.95 5.55 -14.30
CA THR A 105 2.72 6.47 -13.45
C THR A 105 3.54 7.43 -14.30
N PRO A 106 3.28 8.75 -14.24
CA PRO A 106 4.07 9.74 -14.97
C PRO A 106 5.55 9.72 -14.60
N LEU A 107 6.43 9.97 -15.58
CA LEU A 107 7.89 9.92 -15.41
C LEU A 107 8.42 10.76 -14.23
N ARG A 108 7.78 11.90 -13.94
CA ARG A 108 8.16 12.76 -12.81
C ARG A 108 8.06 12.06 -11.46
N TYR A 109 7.05 11.21 -11.26
CA TYR A 109 6.88 10.48 -9.99
C TYR A 109 7.89 9.34 -9.89
N LYS A 110 8.15 8.63 -11.00
CA LYS A 110 9.23 7.64 -11.06
C LYS A 110 10.59 8.25 -10.73
N THR A 111 10.84 9.46 -11.21
CA THR A 111 12.09 10.20 -10.97
C THR A 111 12.18 10.68 -9.52
N SER A 112 11.07 11.13 -8.92
CA SER A 112 11.01 11.48 -7.49
C SER A 112 11.32 10.27 -6.63
N ALA A 113 10.62 9.15 -6.83
CA ALA A 113 10.84 7.92 -6.09
C ALA A 113 12.28 7.42 -6.25
N ALA A 114 12.85 7.51 -7.46
CA ALA A 114 14.24 7.19 -7.71
C ALA A 114 15.21 8.07 -6.92
N SER A 115 14.98 9.38 -6.91
CA SER A 115 15.79 10.31 -6.12
C SER A 115 15.70 10.03 -4.63
N GLU A 116 14.50 9.76 -4.10
CA GLU A 116 14.29 9.45 -2.67
C GLU A 116 14.97 8.15 -2.26
N LEU A 117 15.01 7.16 -3.15
CA LEU A 117 15.69 5.88 -2.93
C LEU A 117 17.19 5.91 -3.24
N GLY A 118 17.71 7.04 -3.74
CA GLY A 118 19.12 7.15 -4.16
C GLY A 118 19.47 6.23 -5.34
N LYS A 119 18.51 5.97 -6.23
CA LYS A 119 18.62 5.06 -7.38
C LYS A 119 18.29 5.77 -8.69
N ALA A 120 18.61 5.14 -9.82
CA ALA A 120 18.07 5.51 -11.12
C ALA A 120 16.69 4.85 -11.34
N PRO A 121 15.79 5.46 -12.14
CA PRO A 121 14.50 4.85 -12.46
C PRO A 121 14.62 3.42 -13.04
N SER A 122 15.67 3.14 -13.83
CA SER A 122 15.92 1.81 -14.39
C SER A 122 16.36 0.75 -13.37
N GLU A 123 16.77 1.15 -12.18
CA GLU A 123 17.09 0.24 -11.07
C GLU A 123 15.84 -0.11 -10.26
N ILE A 124 14.80 0.73 -10.35
CA ILE A 124 13.52 0.53 -9.66
C ILE A 124 12.55 -0.21 -10.56
N TYR A 125 12.34 0.27 -11.79
CA TYR A 125 11.35 -0.24 -12.72
C TYR A 125 11.97 -1.12 -13.81
N PRO A 126 11.32 -2.25 -14.20
CA PRO A 126 10.02 -2.72 -13.70
C PRO A 126 10.10 -3.23 -12.26
N MET A 127 9.13 -2.84 -11.44
CA MET A 127 9.02 -3.23 -10.04
C MET A 127 7.91 -4.27 -9.90
N ARG A 128 8.23 -5.43 -9.36
CA ARG A 128 7.25 -6.47 -9.05
C ARG A 128 6.62 -6.21 -7.69
N PHE A 129 5.35 -6.57 -7.54
CA PHE A 129 4.70 -6.62 -6.25
C PHE A 129 3.96 -7.95 -6.05
N THR A 130 3.80 -8.34 -4.80
CA THR A 130 2.93 -9.42 -4.34
C THR A 130 2.18 -8.95 -3.11
N LEU A 131 0.85 -9.03 -3.12
CA LEU A 131 0.03 -8.69 -1.95
C LEU A 131 0.29 -9.71 -0.83
N ARG A 132 0.26 -9.25 0.41
CA ARG A 132 0.37 -10.11 1.61
C ARG A 132 -0.98 -10.62 2.11
N ALA A 133 -2.07 -10.22 1.48
CA ALA A 133 -3.42 -10.71 1.73
C ALA A 133 -4.02 -11.37 0.48
N LEU A 134 -4.89 -12.35 0.70
CA LEU A 134 -5.66 -12.99 -0.37
C LEU A 134 -6.89 -12.15 -0.70
N LEU A 135 -7.25 -12.07 -1.98
CA LEU A 135 -8.61 -11.68 -2.33
C LEU A 135 -9.56 -12.80 -1.92
N GLU A 136 -10.76 -12.42 -1.49
CA GLU A 136 -11.81 -13.37 -1.15
C GLU A 136 -12.08 -14.33 -2.32
N GLY A 137 -12.11 -15.63 -2.02
CA GLY A 137 -12.28 -16.68 -3.02
C GLY A 137 -11.01 -17.09 -3.78
N GLU A 138 -9.88 -16.42 -3.56
CA GLU A 138 -8.61 -16.78 -4.21
C GLU A 138 -7.73 -17.70 -3.35
N ALA A 139 -7.00 -18.58 -4.02
CA ALA A 139 -6.09 -19.54 -3.38
C ALA A 139 -4.64 -19.03 -3.27
N ALA A 140 -4.32 -17.91 -3.92
CA ALA A 140 -2.97 -17.35 -3.95
C ALA A 140 -3.02 -15.82 -3.96
N PRO A 141 -2.03 -15.13 -3.37
CA PRO A 141 -2.01 -13.67 -3.38
C PRO A 141 -1.79 -13.11 -4.78
N ARG A 142 -2.43 -11.98 -5.08
CA ARG A 142 -2.21 -11.30 -6.36
C ARG A 142 -0.82 -10.72 -6.45
N SER A 143 -0.27 -10.78 -7.65
CA SER A 143 1.04 -10.23 -7.98
C SER A 143 0.97 -9.51 -9.32
N GLY A 144 1.86 -8.56 -9.53
CA GLY A 144 1.91 -7.79 -10.77
C GLY A 144 3.23 -7.05 -10.97
N ILE A 145 3.28 -6.20 -11.99
CA ILE A 145 4.45 -5.42 -12.37
C ILE A 145 4.03 -3.97 -12.59
N PHE A 146 4.70 -3.05 -11.92
CA PHE A 146 4.68 -1.63 -12.25
C PHE A 146 5.84 -1.30 -13.17
N ASN A 147 5.54 -0.77 -14.35
CA ASN A 147 6.52 -0.36 -15.35
C ASN A 147 6.80 1.12 -15.26
#